data_AF-A0A6B3GJE7-F1
#
_entry.id   AF-A0A6B3GJE7-F1
#
_cell.length_a   1.000
_cell.length_b   1.000
_cell.length_c   1.000
_cell.angle_alpha   90.00
_cell.angle_beta   90.00
_cell.angle_gamma   90.00
#
_symmetry.space_group_name_H-M   'P 1'
#
loop_
_entity.id
_entity.type
_entity.pdbx_description
1 polymer ?
#
loop_
_entity_poly.entity_id
_entity_poly.type
_entity_poly.pdbx_seq_one_letter_code
_entity_poly.pdbx_strand_id
1 'polypeptide(L)'
;AVAGPSTAIGFNGTDEYAYSNRLHSQPARFTIETWIKTTTTRGGKIVGFGNMTQQNSTRHDKHIYMRNDGRLVFGVQSGGTRTVATSGAYNDGQWHHVVATQGPLGQGMSLYVDGQLRASNILVS
;
A
#
# COMPACT_ATOMS: atom_id res chain seq x y z
N ALA A 1 17.97 5.59 5.57
CA ALA A 1 17.35 5.83 6.90
C ALA A 1 17.23 7.32 7.11
N VAL A 2 16.19 7.79 7.80
CA VAL A 2 16.11 9.21 8.22
C VAL A 2 17.22 9.46 9.24
N ALA A 3 17.95 10.58 9.12
CA ALA A 3 19.02 10.91 10.07
C ALA A 3 18.46 11.06 11.51
N GLY A 4 19.17 10.50 12.50
CA GLY A 4 18.77 10.50 13.91
C GLY A 4 18.43 9.10 14.46
N PRO A 5 17.79 9.00 15.64
CA PRO A 5 17.46 7.71 16.28
C PRO A 5 16.29 6.97 15.61
N SER A 6 15.74 7.51 14.51
CA SER A 6 14.63 6.91 13.78
C SER A 6 15.08 5.69 13.00
N THR A 7 14.39 4.57 13.15
CA THR A 7 14.59 3.36 12.33
C THR A 7 13.84 3.43 10.99
N ALA A 8 13.18 4.54 10.68
CA ALA A 8 12.46 4.74 9.44
C ALA A 8 13.39 4.97 8.24
N ILE A 9 12.94 4.57 7.06
CA ILE A 9 13.55 4.93 5.78
C ILE A 9 12.86 6.20 5.27
N GLY A 10 13.65 7.22 4.95
CA GLY A 10 13.19 8.39 4.21
C GLY A 10 13.37 8.16 2.72
N PHE A 11 12.44 8.71 1.93
CA PHE A 11 12.49 8.69 0.47
C PHE A 11 12.40 10.11 -0.07
N ASN A 12 13.19 10.45 -1.09
CA ASN A 12 13.26 11.77 -1.70
C ASN A 12 12.04 12.13 -2.57
N GLY A 13 11.18 11.16 -2.89
CA GLY A 13 9.98 11.35 -3.72
C GLY A 13 10.22 11.38 -5.24
N THR A 14 11.40 10.95 -5.68
CA THR A 14 11.85 10.96 -7.09
C THR A 14 12.26 9.57 -7.57
N ASP A 15 13.35 9.02 -7.05
CA ASP A 15 14.01 7.81 -7.58
C ASP A 15 14.51 6.83 -6.49
N GLU A 16 14.27 7.14 -5.22
CA GLU A 16 14.57 6.24 -4.11
C GLU A 16 13.43 5.24 -3.88
N TYR A 17 13.80 3.97 -3.70
CA TYR A 17 12.87 2.90 -3.39
C TYR A 17 13.56 1.82 -2.55
N ALA A 18 12.78 1.12 -1.74
CA ALA A 18 13.20 -0.07 -1.02
C ALA A 18 12.54 -1.29 -1.67
N TYR A 19 13.29 -2.39 -1.79
CA TYR A 19 12.78 -3.64 -2.33
C TYR A 19 13.33 -4.83 -1.55
N SER A 20 12.59 -5.93 -1.56
CA SER A 20 13.09 -7.23 -1.13
C SER A 20 13.61 -7.98 -2.36
N ASN A 21 14.75 -8.65 -2.23
CA ASN A 21 15.26 -9.60 -3.22
C ASN A 21 14.69 -11.01 -3.04
N ARG A 22 13.83 -11.22 -2.04
CA ARG A 22 13.16 -12.49 -1.80
C ARG A 22 11.89 -12.57 -2.64
N LEU A 23 11.81 -13.61 -3.46
CA LEU A 23 10.59 -13.93 -4.18
C LEU A 23 9.59 -14.63 -3.25
N HIS A 24 8.33 -14.25 -3.42
CA HIS A 24 7.19 -14.85 -2.74
C HIS A 24 6.19 -15.29 -3.80
N SER A 25 5.61 -16.48 -3.63
CA SER A 25 4.46 -16.89 -4.43
C SER A 25 3.32 -15.90 -4.18
N GLN A 26 2.52 -15.63 -5.22
CA GLN A 26 1.42 -14.67 -5.13
C GLN A 26 0.35 -15.20 -4.16
N PRO A 27 0.19 -14.62 -2.96
CA PRO A 27 -0.67 -15.20 -1.96
C PRO A 27 -2.14 -14.91 -2.29
N ALA A 28 -3.00 -15.92 -2.27
CA ALA A 28 -4.44 -15.72 -2.46
C ALA A 28 -5.10 -15.00 -1.25
N ARG A 29 -4.48 -15.12 -0.07
CA ARG A 29 -4.90 -14.48 1.19
C ARG A 29 -3.68 -13.89 1.85
N PHE A 30 -3.76 -12.62 2.25
CA PHE A 30 -2.60 -11.94 2.84
C PHE A 30 -2.99 -10.69 3.61
N THR A 31 -2.03 -10.23 4.40
CA THR A 31 -2.00 -8.90 5.01
C THR A 31 -0.69 -8.22 4.63
N ILE A 32 -0.74 -6.94 4.26
CA ILE A 32 0.44 -6.06 4.19
C ILE A 32 0.19 -4.91 5.15
N GLU A 33 1.20 -4.59 5.96
CA GLU A 33 1.17 -3.43 6.84
C GLU A 33 2.42 -2.57 6.67
N THR A 34 2.28 -1.28 6.93
CA THR A 34 3.39 -0.32 6.97
C THR A 34 2.98 0.91 7.79
N TRP A 35 3.98 1.65 8.26
CA TRP A 35 3.78 2.99 8.80
C TRP A 35 4.22 4.03 7.76
N ILE A 36 3.43 5.08 7.56
CA ILE A 36 3.77 6.19 6.65
C ILE A 36 3.68 7.53 7.37
N LYS A 37 4.51 8.48 6.95
CA LYS A 37 4.43 9.90 7.33
C LYS A 37 4.80 10.74 6.12
N THR A 38 3.90 11.60 5.66
CA THR A 38 4.17 12.43 4.49
C THR A 38 3.29 13.68 4.47
N THR A 39 3.76 14.71 3.78
CA THR A 39 3.00 15.92 3.42
C THR A 39 2.90 16.10 1.90
N THR A 40 3.31 15.09 1.12
CA THR A 40 3.30 15.16 -0.35
C THR A 40 1.88 15.30 -0.88
N THR A 41 1.72 16.10 -1.92
CA THR A 41 0.51 16.17 -2.77
C THR A 41 0.71 15.44 -4.10
N ARG A 42 1.88 14.84 -4.31
CA ARG A 42 2.15 13.90 -5.39
C ARG A 42 1.96 12.49 -4.85
N GLY A 43 0.95 11.80 -5.37
CA GLY A 43 0.67 10.41 -5.06
C GLY A 43 1.77 9.46 -5.54
N GLY A 44 1.60 8.18 -5.22
CA GLY A 44 2.58 7.15 -5.57
C GLY A 44 2.36 5.84 -4.82
N LYS A 45 3.06 4.80 -5.27
CA LYS A 45 3.07 3.50 -4.59
C LYS A 45 3.79 3.63 -3.25
N ILE A 46 3.19 3.06 -2.21
CA ILE A 46 3.77 3.00 -0.86
C ILE A 46 4.41 1.62 -0.66
N VAL A 47 3.63 0.55 -0.86
CA VAL A 47 4.08 -0.83 -0.67
C VAL A 47 3.26 -1.77 -1.55
N GLY A 48 3.82 -2.90 -1.94
CA GLY A 48 3.10 -3.96 -2.63
C GLY A 48 3.99 -4.78 -3.54
N PHE A 49 3.42 -5.82 -4.12
CA PHE A 49 4.17 -6.78 -4.92
C PHE A 49 4.53 -6.22 -6.31
N GLY A 50 5.62 -6.75 -6.87
CA GLY A 50 6.15 -6.42 -8.18
C GLY A 50 6.98 -7.58 -8.73
N ASN A 51 7.17 -7.65 -10.04
CA ASN A 51 7.90 -8.74 -10.70
C ASN A 51 9.38 -8.45 -10.98
N MET A 52 9.88 -7.24 -10.69
CA MET A 52 11.27 -6.84 -10.92
C MET A 52 11.89 -6.24 -9.67
N THR A 53 13.18 -6.50 -9.46
CA THR A 53 14.03 -5.85 -8.45
C THR A 53 14.95 -4.84 -9.12
N GLN A 54 15.33 -3.76 -8.42
CA GLN A 54 16.28 -2.72 -8.92
C GLN A 54 15.82 -1.96 -10.18
N GLN A 55 14.56 -2.10 -10.56
CA GLN A 55 13.94 -1.39 -11.66
C GLN A 55 12.42 -1.35 -11.48
N ASN A 56 11.75 -0.52 -12.27
CA ASN A 56 10.30 -0.48 -12.27
C ASN A 56 9.73 -1.83 -12.69
N SER A 57 8.85 -2.38 -11.86
CA SER A 57 8.12 -3.60 -12.20
C SER A 57 7.13 -3.31 -13.35
N THR A 58 6.95 -4.28 -14.25
CA THR A 58 5.96 -4.21 -15.34
C THR A 58 4.64 -4.87 -14.96
N ARG A 59 4.64 -5.63 -13.86
CA ARG A 59 3.45 -6.23 -13.23
C ARG A 59 3.45 -5.88 -11.76
N HIS A 60 2.32 -5.45 -11.26
CA HIS A 60 2.11 -5.12 -9.86
C HIS A 60 0.84 -5.76 -9.37
N ASP A 61 0.80 -6.06 -8.09
CA ASP A 61 -0.39 -6.57 -7.43
C ASP A 61 -0.32 -6.23 -5.95
N LYS A 62 -1.48 -6.26 -5.27
CA LYS A 62 -1.56 -6.21 -3.80
C LYS A 62 -0.82 -5.00 -3.25
N HIS A 63 -1.18 -3.83 -3.75
CA HIS A 63 -0.45 -2.59 -3.45
C HIS A 63 -1.30 -1.55 -2.75
N ILE A 64 -0.67 -0.87 -1.81
CA ILE A 64 -1.16 0.34 -1.18
C ILE A 64 -0.48 1.51 -1.89
N TYR A 65 -1.26 2.48 -2.32
CA TYR A 65 -0.77 3.70 -2.94
C TYR A 65 -1.58 4.92 -2.47
N MET A 66 -0.98 6.10 -2.57
CA MET A 66 -1.62 7.36 -2.26
C MET A 66 -1.97 8.08 -3.57
N ARG A 67 -3.15 8.70 -3.63
CA ARG A 67 -3.54 9.62 -4.71
C ARG A 67 -3.04 11.04 -4.41
N ASN A 68 -3.08 11.92 -5.41
CA ASN A 68 -2.65 13.32 -5.23
C ASN A 68 -3.50 14.08 -4.20
N ASP A 69 -4.74 13.64 -3.96
CA ASP A 69 -5.63 14.19 -2.92
C ASP A 69 -5.35 13.63 -1.51
N GLY A 70 -4.25 12.89 -1.32
CA GLY A 70 -3.83 12.32 -0.04
C GLY A 70 -4.60 11.07 0.39
N ARG A 71 -5.59 10.62 -0.39
CA ARG A 71 -6.37 9.41 -0.07
C ARG A 71 -5.55 8.16 -0.33
N LEU A 72 -5.58 7.25 0.64
CA LEU A 72 -4.99 5.92 0.52
C LEU A 72 -5.91 4.99 -0.27
N VAL A 73 -5.32 4.18 -1.13
CA VAL A 73 -5.98 3.18 -1.96
C VAL A 73 -5.29 1.85 -1.81
N PHE A 74 -6.07 0.79 -1.66
CA PHE A 74 -5.60 -0.58 -1.75
C PHE A 74 -6.15 -1.21 -3.03
N GLY A 75 -5.26 -1.78 -3.84
CA GLY A 75 -5.59 -2.43 -5.11
C GLY A 75 -5.09 -3.88 -5.19
N VAL A 76 -5.89 -4.75 -5.79
CA VAL A 76 -5.54 -6.14 -6.11
C VAL A 76 -5.99 -6.51 -7.51
N GLN A 77 -5.30 -7.47 -8.11
CA GLN A 77 -5.70 -8.16 -9.32
C GLN A 77 -6.45 -9.45 -8.95
N SER A 78 -7.77 -9.44 -9.07
CA SER A 78 -8.64 -10.58 -8.78
C SER A 78 -9.85 -10.54 -9.71
N GLY A 79 -9.83 -11.36 -10.78
CA GLY A 79 -10.84 -11.29 -11.85
C GLY A 79 -10.90 -9.93 -12.55
N GLY A 80 -9.79 -9.18 -12.52
CA GLY A 80 -9.70 -7.77 -12.91
C GLY A 80 -9.18 -6.88 -11.78
N THR A 81 -8.95 -5.60 -12.08
CA THR A 81 -8.51 -4.62 -11.08
C THR A 81 -9.63 -4.32 -10.11
N ARG A 82 -9.40 -4.54 -8.81
CA ARG A 82 -10.32 -4.17 -7.74
C ARG A 82 -9.62 -3.22 -6.78
N THR A 83 -10.29 -2.15 -6.37
CA THR A 83 -9.73 -1.17 -5.43
C THR A 83 -10.73 -0.79 -4.35
N VAL A 84 -10.19 -0.38 -3.20
CA VAL A 84 -10.90 0.31 -2.13
C VAL A 84 -10.11 1.56 -1.76
N ALA A 85 -10.80 2.66 -1.51
CA ALA A 85 -10.16 3.93 -1.18
C ALA A 85 -10.75 4.51 0.09
N THR A 86 -9.88 5.08 0.92
CA THR A 86 -10.27 5.88 2.08
C THR A 86 -11.05 7.13 1.64
N SER A 87 -11.95 7.62 2.49
CA SER A 87 -12.68 8.88 2.27
C SER A 87 -11.85 10.12 2.67
N GLY A 88 -11.02 9.98 3.70
CA GLY A 88 -10.11 11.00 4.22
C GLY A 88 -8.71 10.95 3.62
N ALA A 89 -7.99 12.07 3.71
CA ALA A 89 -6.59 12.17 3.33
C ALA A 89 -5.68 11.83 4.52
N TYR A 90 -4.47 11.32 4.23
CA TYR A 90 -3.48 10.88 5.23
C TYR A 90 -2.08 11.42 4.94
N ASN A 91 -2.01 12.60 4.30
CA ASN A 91 -0.79 13.34 4.02
C ASN A 91 -0.69 14.60 4.91
N ASP A 92 -1.06 14.47 6.18
CA ASP A 92 -1.09 15.56 7.18
C ASP A 92 0.23 15.73 7.94
N GLY A 93 1.26 14.97 7.56
CA GLY A 93 2.56 14.98 8.24
C GLY A 93 2.58 14.23 9.57
N GLN A 94 1.57 13.44 9.92
CA GLN A 94 1.59 12.50 11.05
C GLN A 94 1.94 11.09 10.62
N TRP A 95 2.32 10.26 11.59
CA TRP A 95 2.51 8.82 11.36
C TRP A 95 1.15 8.13 11.34
N HIS A 96 0.92 7.33 10.29
CA HIS A 96 -0.27 6.48 10.17
C HIS A 96 0.12 5.02 9.97
N HIS A 97 -0.50 4.13 10.75
CA HIS A 97 -0.39 2.68 10.55
C HIS A 97 -1.42 2.24 9.52
N VAL A 98 -0.95 1.73 8.38
CA VAL A 98 -1.80 1.32 7.27
C VAL A 98 -1.74 -0.18 7.11
N VAL A 99 -2.90 -0.83 7.11
CA VAL A 99 -3.03 -2.28 6.96
C VAL A 99 -4.02 -2.59 5.84
N ALA A 100 -3.60 -3.40 4.87
CA ALA A 100 -4.46 -3.91 3.81
C ALA A 100 -4.54 -5.43 3.88
N THR A 101 -5.76 -5.97 3.84
CA THR A 101 -6.01 -7.42 3.89
C THR A 101 -6.81 -7.86 2.67
N GLN A 102 -6.43 -9.01 2.10
CA GLN A 102 -7.28 -9.75 1.17
C GLN A 102 -7.62 -11.11 1.80
N GLY A 103 -8.90 -11.30 2.11
CA GLY A 103 -9.45 -12.57 2.61
C GLY A 103 -9.84 -13.53 1.47
N PRO A 104 -10.39 -14.72 1.81
CA PRO A 104 -11.07 -15.59 0.86
C PRO A 104 -12.23 -14.86 0.14
N LEU A 105 -12.71 -15.48 -0.95
CA LEU A 105 -13.97 -15.09 -1.59
C LEU A 105 -15.08 -15.00 -0.53
N GLY A 106 -15.85 -13.91 -0.54
CA GLY A 106 -16.86 -13.61 0.48
C GLY A 106 -16.38 -12.78 1.70
N GLN A 107 -15.06 -12.70 1.98
CA GLN A 107 -14.50 -11.79 3.00
C GLN A 107 -13.84 -10.55 2.38
N GLY A 108 -13.29 -10.68 1.16
CA GLY A 108 -12.92 -9.55 0.31
C GLY A 108 -11.69 -8.74 0.73
N MET A 109 -11.66 -7.47 0.32
CA MET A 109 -10.62 -6.49 0.59
C MET A 109 -11.02 -5.62 1.79
N SER A 110 -10.07 -5.33 2.67
CA SER A 110 -10.24 -4.32 3.71
C SER A 110 -8.99 -3.46 3.83
N LEU A 111 -9.19 -2.16 4.04
CA LEU A 111 -8.14 -1.16 4.25
C LEU A 111 -8.40 -0.47 5.59
N TYR A 112 -7.44 -0.62 6.50
CA TYR A 112 -7.45 -0.02 7.82
C TYR A 112 -6.39 1.07 7.90
N VAL A 113 -6.71 2.14 8.63
CA VAL A 113 -5.76 3.18 8.99
C VAL A 113 -5.92 3.48 10.48
N ASP A 114 -4.81 3.41 11.21
CA ASP A 114 -4.73 3.57 12.67
C ASP A 114 -5.69 2.63 13.41
N GLY A 115 -5.71 1.37 12.98
CA GLY A 115 -6.55 0.31 13.53
C GLY A 115 -8.05 0.38 13.16
N GLN A 116 -8.49 1.43 12.44
CA GLN A 116 -9.90 1.60 12.06
C GLN A 116 -10.15 1.20 10.61
N LEU A 117 -11.24 0.47 10.34
CA LEU A 117 -11.65 0.14 8.96
C LEU A 117 -12.06 1.43 8.23
N ARG A 118 -11.41 1.71 7.10
CA ARG A 118 -11.68 2.91 6.28
C ARG A 118 -12.33 2.61 4.94
N ALA A 119 -12.10 1.42 4.39
CA ALA A 119 -12.71 1.01 3.14
C ALA A 119 -12.71 -0.52 3.00
N SER A 120 -13.73 -1.07 2.35
CA SER A 120 -13.85 -2.51 2.09
C SER A 120 -14.60 -2.80 0.80
N ASN A 121 -14.34 -3.97 0.22
CA ASN A 121 -15.05 -4.47 -0.96
C ASN A 121 -15.10 -6.00 -0.91
N ILE A 122 -16.30 -6.58 -1.04
CA ILE A 122 -16.47 -8.02 -1.10
C ILE A 122 -16.04 -8.50 -2.49
N LEU A 123 -15.06 -9.40 -2.53
CA LEU A 123 -14.67 -10.06 -3.77
C LEU A 123 -15.67 -11.18 -4.07
N VAL A 124 -16.45 -10.97 -5.13
CA VAL A 124 -17.32 -11.98 -5.76
C VAL A 124 -16.70 -12.41 -7.09
N SER A 125 -16.86 -13.69 -7.44
CA SER A 125 -16.37 -14.30 -8.68
C SER A 125 -17.02 -13.69 -9.91
#